data_AF-A0A068MVM5-F1
#
_entry.id   AF-A0A068MVM5-F1
#
_cell.length_a   1.000
_cell.length_b   1.000
_cell.length_c   1.000
_cell.angle_alpha   90.00
_cell.angle_beta   90.00
_cell.angle_gamma   90.00
#
_symmetry.space_group_name_H-M   'P 1'
#
loop_
_entity.id
_entity.type
_entity.pdbx_description
1 polymer ?
#
loop_
_entity_poly.entity_id
_entity_poly.type
_entity_poly.pdbx_seq_one_letter_code
_entity_poly.pdbx_strand_id
1 'polypeptide(L)' 'MKGRKRHLIVDSLGLVLKVIVTEANASERIVAAYALMSLLEEGSQLLRSVKTLLVDQGYRGETFALAI' A
#
# COMPACT_ATOMS: atom_id res chain seq x y z
N MET A 1 -2.85 20.68 -15.01
CA MET A 1 -3.94 19.97 -14.31
C MET A 1 -3.35 19.37 -13.04
N LYS A 2 -3.89 19.66 -11.85
CA LYS A 2 -3.49 18.94 -10.62
C LYS A 2 -4.18 17.57 -10.66
N GLY A 3 -3.43 16.53 -11.05
CA GLY A 3 -3.96 15.17 -11.15
C GLY A 3 -4.16 14.54 -9.76
N ARG A 4 -4.87 13.41 -9.71
CA ARG A 4 -4.98 12.57 -8.51
C ARG A 4 -4.39 11.20 -8.79
N LYS A 5 -3.67 10.63 -7.82
CA LYS A 5 -3.22 9.25 -7.83
C LYS A 5 -4.13 8.41 -6.94
N ARG A 6 -4.33 7.15 -7.34
CA ARG A 6 -5.07 6.14 -6.56
C ARG A 6 -4.09 5.04 -6.24
N HIS A 7 -3.91 4.77 -4.95
CA HIS A 7 -3.04 3.73 -4.43
C HIS A 7 -3.96 2.64 -3.88
N LEU A 8 -3.79 1.41 -4.36
CA LEU A 8 -4.63 0.28 -3.99
C LEU A 8 -3.77 -0.78 -3.31
N ILE A 9 -4.29 -1.33 -2.22
CA ILE A 9 -3.81 -2.59 -1.64
C ILE A 9 -4.88 -3.63 -1.92
N VAL A 10 -4.47 -4.73 -2.53
CA VAL A 10 -5.32 -5.86 -2.87
C VAL A 10 -4.71 -7.15 -2.35
N ASP A 11 -5.53 -8.18 -2.15
CA ASP A 11 -5.04 -9.55 -1.94
C ASP A 11 -4.66 -10.23 -3.27
N SER A 12 -4.23 -11.48 -3.20
CA SER A 12 -3.84 -12.28 -4.37
C SER A 12 -4.99 -12.64 -5.32
N LEU A 13 -6.25 -12.51 -4.87
CA LEU A 13 -7.45 -12.72 -5.68
C LEU A 13 -8.01 -11.40 -6.26
N GLY A 14 -7.41 -10.26 -5.90
CA GLY A 14 -7.82 -8.93 -6.33
C GLY A 14 -8.87 -8.28 -5.42
N LEU A 15 -9.14 -8.81 -4.23
CA LEU A 15 -10.01 -8.15 -3.25
C LEU A 15 -9.35 -6.87 -2.76
N VAL A 16 -10.06 -5.76 -2.83
CA VAL A 16 -9.56 -4.46 -2.37
C VAL A 16 -9.59 -4.37 -0.85
N LEU A 17 -8.40 -4.22 -0.25
CA LEU A 17 -8.22 -4.09 1.18
C LEU A 17 -8.11 -2.62 1.62
N LYS A 18 -7.49 -1.77 0.79
CA LYS A 18 -7.33 -0.34 1.08
C LYS A 18 -7.26 0.48 -0.20
N VAL A 19 -7.82 1.69 -0.15
CA VAL A 19 -7.68 2.70 -1.21
C VAL A 19 -7.28 4.02 -0.58
N ILE A 20 -6.17 4.59 -1.04
CA ILE A 20 -5.75 5.97 -0.69
C ILE A 20 -5.74 6.81 -1.97
N VAL A 21 -6.37 7.98 -1.92
CA VAL A 21 -6.37 8.95 -3.02
C VAL A 21 -5.58 10.18 -2.62
N THR A 22 -4.65 10.57 -3.46
CA THR A 22 -3.72 11.69 -3.19
C THR A 22 -3.60 12.62 -4.38
N GLU A 23 -3.00 13.79 -4.17
CA GLU A 23 -2.52 14.64 -5.26
C GLU A 23 -1.45 13.90 -6.09
N ALA A 24 -1.32 14.25 -7.37
CA ALA A 24 -0.44 13.54 -8.31
C ALA A 24 1.06 13.57 -7.95
N ASN A 25 1.50 14.50 -7.10
CA ASN A 25 2.90 14.62 -6.68
C ASN A 25 3.20 13.88 -5.36
N ALA A 26 2.22 13.21 -4.76
CA ALA A 26 2.45 12.44 -3.56
C ALA A 26 3.44 11.29 -3.82
N SER A 27 4.34 11.07 -2.86
CA SER A 27 5.32 10.00 -2.92
C SER A 27 4.65 8.65 -2.69
N GLU A 28 4.81 7.73 -3.64
CA GLU A 28 4.34 6.34 -3.56
C GLU A 28 4.80 5.66 -2.28
N ARG A 29 6.05 5.91 -1.86
CA ARG A 29 6.63 5.34 -0.64
C ARG A 29 5.87 5.77 0.61
N ILE A 30 5.64 7.08 0.76
CA ILE A 30 4.96 7.63 1.94
C ILE A 30 3.52 7.12 1.97
N VAL A 31 2.84 7.14 0.83
CA VAL A 31 1.43 6.74 0.76
C VAL A 31 1.25 5.25 1.04
N ALA A 32 2.14 4.39 0.53
CA ALA A 32 2.02 2.96 0.79
C ALA A 32 2.40 2.59 2.23
N ALA A 33 3.37 3.27 2.87
CA ALA A 33 3.63 3.10 4.29
C ALA A 33 2.40 3.49 5.14
N TYR A 34 1.79 4.64 4.84
CA TYR A 34 0.57 5.08 5.49
C TYR A 34 -0.60 4.08 5.30
N ALA A 35 -0.78 3.58 4.07
CA ALA A 35 -1.83 2.61 3.77
C ALA A 35 -1.65 1.30 4.55
N LEU A 36 -0.42 0.78 4.65
CA LEU A 36 -0.11 -0.43 5.41
C LEU A 36 -0.32 -0.22 6.91
N MET A 37 0.16 0.88 7.48
CA MET A 37 -0.05 1.21 8.90
C MET A 37 -1.53 1.33 9.25
N SER A 38 -2.29 2.04 8.41
CA SER A 38 -3.75 2.17 8.60
C SER A 38 -4.46 0.82 8.52
N LEU A 39 -4.03 -0.09 7.62
CA LEU A 39 -4.60 -1.43 7.52
C LEU A 39 -4.26 -2.30 8.75
N LEU A 40 -3.07 -2.15 9.32
CA LEU A 40 -2.66 -2.81 10.56
C LEU A 40 -3.50 -2.35 11.76
N GLU A 41 -3.76 -1.05 11.86
CA GLU A 41 -4.60 -0.45 12.92
C GLU A 41 -6.06 -0.91 12.81
N GLU A 42 -6.59 -1.01 11.59
CA GLU A 42 -7.98 -1.42 11.32
C GLU A 42 -8.22 -2.92 11.52
N GLY A 43 -7.19 -3.75 11.37
CA GLY A 43 -7.34 -5.19 11.48
C GLY A 43 -6.03 -5.94 11.46
N SER A 44 -5.38 -6.06 12.63
CA SER A 44 -4.10 -6.77 12.78
C SER A 44 -4.11 -8.22 12.26
N GLN A 45 -5.28 -8.87 12.14
CA GLN A 45 -5.41 -10.23 11.61
C GLN A 45 -5.22 -10.32 10.10
N LEU A 46 -5.57 -9.28 9.33
CA LEU A 46 -5.54 -9.30 7.87
C LEU A 46 -4.12 -9.45 7.31
N LEU A 47 -3.14 -8.94 8.04
CA LEU A 47 -1.75 -8.91 7.60
C LEU A 47 -0.86 -9.94 8.32
N ARG A 48 -1.38 -10.68 9.30
CA ARG A 48 -0.61 -11.64 10.11
C ARG A 48 0.04 -12.78 9.31
N SER A 49 -0.56 -13.15 8.19
CA SER A 49 -0.08 -14.25 7.34
C SER A 49 0.57 -13.78 6.04
N VAL A 50 0.69 -12.46 5.83
CA VAL A 50 1.28 -11.92 4.61
C VAL A 50 2.79 -12.13 4.68
N LYS A 51 3.33 -12.86 3.71
CA LYS A 51 4.77 -13.16 3.62
C LYS A 51 5.47 -12.36 2.53
N THR A 52 4.69 -11.79 1.62
CA THR A 52 5.21 -11.14 0.42
C THR A 52 4.24 -10.05 0.00
N LEU A 53 4.78 -8.84 -0.19
CA LEU A 53 4.06 -7.73 -0.78
C LEU A 53 4.61 -7.51 -2.19
N LEU A 54 3.75 -7.66 -3.19
CA LEU A 54 4.08 -7.33 -4.58
C LEU A 54 3.72 -5.87 -4.84
N VAL A 55 4.61 -5.15 -5.51
CA VAL A 55 4.45 -3.72 -5.77
C VAL A 55 4.89 -3.37 -7.19
N ASP A 56 4.25 -2.35 -7.76
CA ASP A 56 4.67 -1.81 -9.06
C ASP A 56 6.04 -1.13 -8.97
N GLN A 57 6.72 -0.99 -10.11
CA GLN A 57 8.07 -0.40 -10.21
C GLN A 57 8.17 1.03 -9.64
N GLY A 58 7.06 1.75 -9.51
CA GLY A 58 7.01 3.08 -8.89
C GLY A 58 7.15 3.06 -7.36
N TYR A 59 6.80 1.94 -6.71
CA TYR A 59 6.92 1.75 -5.27
C TYR A 59 8.29 1.13 -4.95
N ARG A 60 9.34 1.97 -4.96
CA ARG A 60 10.72 1.52 -4.75
C ARG A 60 11.19 1.69 -3.30
N GLY A 61 12.04 0.76 -2.85
CA GLY A 61 12.77 0.83 -1.58
C GLY A 61 12.83 -0.54 -0.91
N GLU A 62 13.98 -0.89 -0.35
CA GLU A 62 14.22 -2.21 0.28
C GLU A 62 13.23 -2.52 1.41
N THR A 63 12.71 -1.48 2.06
CA THR A 63 11.75 -1.59 3.16
C THR A 63 10.38 -2.12 2.74
N PHE A 64 9.99 -2.07 1.46
CA PHE A 64 8.70 -2.61 1.02
C PHE A 64 8.66 -4.14 1.00
N ALA A 65 9.80 -4.78 0.77
CA ALA A 65 9.90 -6.23 0.76
C ALA A 65 10.09 -6.84 2.17
N LEU A 66 10.35 -5.99 3.18
CA LEU A 66 10.83 -6.42 4.51
C LEU A 66 9.90 -6.06 5.68
N ALA A 67 8.77 -5.38 5.45
CA ALA A 67 7.93 -4.82 6.51
C ALA A 67 6.81 -5.76 7.03
N ILE A 68 7.02 -7.08 7.01
CA ILE A 68 6.06 -8.05 7.58
C ILE A 68 6.79 -9.09 8.41
#